data_AF-A0A5T1SCM2-F1
#
_entry.id   AF-A0A5T1SCM2-F1
#
_cell.length_a   1.000
_cell.length_b   1.000
_cell.length_c   1.000
_cell.angle_alpha   90.00
_cell.angle_beta   90.00
_cell.angle_gamma   90.00
#
_symmetry.space_group_name_H-M   'P 1'
#
loop_
_entity.id
_entity.type
_entity.pdbx_description
1 polymer ?
#
loop_
_entity_poly.entity_id
_entity_poly.type
_entity_poly.pdbx_seq_one_letter_code
_entity_poly.pdbx_strand_id
1 'polypeptide(L)'
;MFITATAPNPLVLYFLSPLEIKSTPNASTFAKDKLKELVKMKNSEKIMLSVFVSLLLLWAGALGLFFGISLDATSVALLGLSLVLISGVLTFGEVLAEKAAWNTLVWFSALVMMATLLGKLGVTQFLAEA
;
A
#
# COMPACT_ATOMS: atom_id res chain seq x y z
N MET A 1 -0.94 -23.04 -11.28
CA MET A 1 -1.21 -21.78 -12.02
C MET A 1 -0.65 -20.54 -11.32
N PHE A 2 -0.82 -20.36 -9.99
CA PHE A 2 -0.20 -19.23 -9.28
C PHE A 2 1.32 -19.35 -9.07
N ILE A 3 1.83 -20.57 -8.90
CA ILE A 3 3.26 -20.85 -8.63
C ILE A 3 4.12 -20.74 -9.90
N THR A 4 3.53 -20.99 -11.07
CA THR A 4 4.20 -20.92 -12.38
C THR A 4 4.45 -19.49 -12.85
N ALA A 5 3.72 -18.50 -12.34
CA ALA A 5 3.91 -17.09 -12.69
C ALA A 5 4.92 -16.37 -11.75
N THR A 6 5.04 -16.83 -10.49
CA THR A 6 5.88 -16.17 -9.48
C THR A 6 7.36 -16.50 -9.61
N ALA A 7 7.72 -17.70 -10.07
CA ALA A 7 9.12 -18.11 -10.23
C ALA A 7 9.85 -17.48 -11.45
N PRO A 8 9.24 -17.36 -12.65
CA PRO A 8 9.95 -16.79 -13.80
C PRO A 8 9.98 -15.26 -13.79
N ASN A 9 9.02 -14.58 -13.16
CA ASN A 9 8.96 -13.12 -13.13
C ASN A 9 10.25 -12.43 -12.63
N PRO A 10 10.85 -12.82 -11.48
CA PRO A 10 12.10 -12.22 -11.02
C PRO A 10 13.28 -12.53 -11.95
N LEU A 11 13.30 -13.71 -12.60
CA LEU A 11 14.34 -14.06 -13.58
C LEU A 11 14.21 -13.22 -14.85
N VAL A 12 13.00 -13.08 -15.38
CA VAL A 12 12.71 -12.27 -16.57
C VAL A 12 13.04 -10.80 -16.33
N LEU A 13 12.66 -10.25 -15.17
CA LEU A 13 13.01 -8.88 -14.77
C LEU A 13 14.52 -8.68 -14.62
N TYR A 14 15.25 -9.67 -14.08
CA TYR A 14 16.71 -9.60 -13.95
C TYR A 14 17.43 -9.51 -15.29
N PHE A 15 16.91 -10.19 -16.33
CA PHE A 15 17.48 -10.15 -17.68
C PHE A 15 17.06 -8.90 -18.47
N LEU A 16 15.80 -8.45 -18.35
CA LEU A 16 15.27 -7.29 -19.09
C LEU A 16 15.66 -5.94 -18.49
N SER A 17 15.84 -5.87 -17.16
CA SER A 17 16.21 -4.66 -16.43
C SER A 17 17.40 -4.99 -15.53
N PRO A 18 18.61 -5.16 -16.10
CA PRO A 18 19.78 -5.53 -15.33
C PRO A 18 20.01 -4.49 -14.23
N LEU A 19 19.84 -4.92 -12.99
CA LEU A 19 20.00 -4.09 -11.80
C LEU A 19 21.35 -3.36 -11.86
N GLU A 20 21.30 -2.04 -11.77
CA GLU A 20 22.47 -1.15 -11.84
C GLU A 20 23.44 -1.39 -10.66
N ILE A 21 22.90 -1.84 -9.52
CA ILE A 21 23.66 -2.27 -8.34
C ILE A 21 23.32 -3.74 -8.05
N LYS A 22 24.24 -4.65 -8.40
CA LYS A 22 24.06 -6.10 -8.22
C LYS A 22 24.60 -6.63 -6.89
N SER A 23 25.40 -5.84 -6.20
CA SER A 23 25.95 -6.19 -4.89
C SER A 23 26.31 -4.93 -4.12
N THR A 24 25.78 -4.84 -2.89
CA THR A 24 26.17 -3.84 -1.91
C THR A 24 27.05 -4.56 -0.88
N PRO A 25 28.38 -4.65 -1.10
CA PRO A 25 29.28 -5.53 -0.33
C PRO A 25 29.31 -5.26 1.18
N ASN A 26 28.83 -4.08 1.61
CA ASN A 26 28.72 -3.67 3.01
C ASN A 26 27.26 -3.47 3.47
N ALA A 27 26.27 -4.10 2.84
CA ALA A 27 24.86 -3.92 3.21
C ALA A 27 24.57 -4.23 4.69
N SER A 28 25.15 -5.31 5.23
CA SER A 28 24.92 -5.71 6.62
C SER A 28 25.59 -4.77 7.62
N THR A 29 26.82 -4.33 7.34
CA THR A 29 27.54 -3.36 8.17
C THR A 29 26.86 -1.99 8.12
N PHE A 30 26.52 -1.51 6.92
CA PHE A 30 25.76 -0.28 6.71
C PHE A 30 24.40 -0.30 7.42
N ALA A 31 23.65 -1.40 7.34
CA ALA A 31 22.37 -1.53 8.04
C ALA A 31 22.54 -1.52 9.57
N LYS A 32 23.57 -2.17 10.11
CA LYS A 32 23.89 -2.15 11.55
C LYS A 32 24.30 -0.76 12.02
N ASP A 33 25.07 -0.03 11.21
CA ASP A 33 25.51 1.31 11.54
C ASP A 33 24.34 2.30 11.49
N LYS A 34 23.46 2.20 10.48
CA LYS A 34 22.20 2.96 10.44
C LYS A 34 21.25 2.59 11.57
N LEU A 35 21.16 1.32 11.95
CA LEU A 35 20.36 0.90 13.11
C LEU A 35 20.92 1.44 14.43
N LYS A 36 22.25 1.61 14.56
CA LYS A 36 22.84 2.28 15.73
C LYS A 36 22.58 3.79 15.75
N GLU A 37 22.55 4.44 14.58
CA GLU A 37 22.15 5.84 14.44
C GLU A 37 20.66 6.04 14.77
N LEU A 38 19.82 5.08 14.40
CA LEU A 38 18.41 4.99 14.82
C LEU A 38 18.36 4.55 16.29
N VAL A 39 18.64 5.49 17.19
CA VAL A 39 18.52 5.36 18.66
C VAL A 39 17.11 4.88 19.07
N LYS A 40 16.91 4.57 20.36
CA LYS A 40 15.62 4.18 20.98
C LYS A 40 14.39 4.77 20.28
N MET A 41 13.47 3.88 19.91
CA MET A 41 12.19 4.25 19.31
C MET A 41 11.49 5.34 20.12
N LYS A 42 11.10 6.41 19.43
CA LYS A 42 10.30 7.48 20.00
C LYS A 42 8.89 6.97 20.32
N ASN A 43 8.22 7.63 21.25
CA ASN A 43 6.84 7.26 21.60
C ASN A 43 5.89 7.37 20.40
N SER A 44 6.11 8.34 19.51
CA SER A 44 5.36 8.47 18.25
C SER A 44 5.54 7.27 17.30
N GLU A 45 6.76 6.74 17.18
CA GLU A 45 7.05 5.58 16.34
C GLU A 45 6.37 4.31 16.88
N LYS A 46 6.31 4.15 18.21
CA LYS A 46 5.59 3.04 18.83
C LYS A 46 4.09 3.11 18.57
N ILE A 47 3.52 4.31 18.62
CA ILE A 47 2.10 4.52 18.33
C ILE A 47 1.81 4.22 16.85
N MET A 48 2.64 4.72 15.93
CA MET A 48 2.52 4.40 14.49
C MET A 48 2.58 2.89 14.24
N LEU A 49 3.52 2.19 14.88
CA LEU A 49 3.66 0.73 14.76
C LEU A 49 2.42 0.00 15.31
N SER A 50 1.87 0.48 16.44
CA SER A 50 0.63 -0.07 17.01
C SER A 50 -0.56 0.09 16.07
N VAL A 51 -0.72 1.26 15.44
CA VAL A 51 -1.81 1.51 14.48
C VAL A 51 -1.63 0.63 13.23
N PHE A 52 -0.40 0.49 12.75
CA PHE A 52 -0.08 -0.38 11.61
C PHE A 52 -0.42 -1.85 11.86
N VAL A 53 -0.03 -2.40 13.01
CA VAL A 53 -0.37 -3.78 13.39
C VAL A 53 -1.89 -3.94 13.54
N SER A 54 -2.57 -2.94 14.12
CA SER A 54 -4.03 -2.96 14.25
C SER A 54 -4.72 -2.98 12.88
N LEU A 55 -4.26 -2.17 11.92
CA LEU A 55 -4.74 -2.15 10.54
C LEU A 55 -4.56 -3.51 9.86
N LEU A 56 -3.42 -4.18 10.02
CA LEU A 56 -3.18 -5.49 9.44
C LEU A 56 -4.10 -6.57 10.03
N LEU A 57 -4.32 -6.55 11.34
CA LEU A 57 -5.25 -7.48 11.99
C LEU A 57 -6.69 -7.25 11.51
N LEU A 58 -7.11 -5.99 11.42
CA LEU A 58 -8.42 -5.64 10.90
C LEU A 58 -8.58 -6.06 9.43
N TRP A 59 -7.55 -5.85 8.61
CA TRP A 59 -7.55 -6.21 7.19
C TRP A 59 -7.51 -7.72 6.97
N ALA A 60 -6.82 -8.47 7.83
CA ALA A 60 -6.83 -9.94 7.85
C ALA A 60 -8.17 -10.55 8.32
N GLY A 61 -9.17 -9.72 8.61
CA GLY A 61 -10.49 -10.18 9.05
C GLY A 61 -10.52 -10.65 10.51
N ALA A 62 -9.56 -10.22 11.35
CA ALA A 62 -9.56 -10.60 12.76
C ALA A 62 -10.88 -10.21 13.47
N LEU A 63 -11.48 -9.06 13.13
CA LEU A 63 -12.81 -8.67 13.63
C LEU A 63 -13.92 -9.62 13.18
N GLY A 64 -13.82 -10.19 11.97
CA GLY A 64 -14.74 -11.21 11.49
C GLY A 64 -14.61 -12.52 12.27
N LEU A 65 -13.37 -12.92 12.58
CA LEU A 65 -13.07 -14.15 13.32
C LEU A 65 -13.45 -14.09 14.81
N PHE A 66 -13.28 -12.94 15.47
CA PHE A 66 -13.53 -12.79 16.91
C PHE A 66 -14.90 -12.18 17.25
N PHE A 67 -15.44 -11.31 16.39
CA PHE A 67 -16.66 -10.53 16.66
C PHE A 67 -17.78 -10.73 15.63
N GLY A 68 -17.55 -11.46 14.54
CA GLY A 68 -18.54 -11.66 13.47
C GLY A 68 -18.83 -10.40 12.63
N ILE A 69 -17.97 -9.38 12.72
CA ILE A 69 -18.12 -8.12 11.99
C ILE A 69 -17.16 -8.12 10.80
N SER A 70 -17.70 -8.02 9.59
CA SER A 70 -16.93 -7.83 8.37
C SER A 70 -16.77 -6.34 8.08
N LEU A 71 -15.53 -5.87 7.98
CA LEU A 71 -15.22 -4.51 7.53
C LEU A 71 -14.58 -4.57 6.15
N ASP A 72 -15.05 -3.72 5.24
CA ASP A 72 -14.38 -3.51 3.96
C ASP A 72 -13.03 -2.81 4.15
N ALA A 73 -12.10 -3.08 3.24
CA ALA A 73 -10.76 -2.52 3.26
C ALA A 73 -10.76 -0.98 3.32
N THR A 74 -11.72 -0.34 2.66
CA THR A 74 -11.91 1.12 2.68
C THR A 74 -12.23 1.64 4.09
N SER A 75 -13.12 0.96 4.81
CA SER A 75 -13.49 1.33 6.18
C SER A 75 -12.32 1.14 7.14
N VAL A 76 -11.57 0.04 6.99
CA VAL A 76 -10.36 -0.22 7.79
C VAL A 76 -9.30 0.87 7.55
N ALA A 77 -9.08 1.27 6.29
CA ALA A 77 -8.14 2.34 5.95
C ALA A 77 -8.55 3.70 6.55
N LEU A 78 -9.84 4.05 6.48
CA LEU A 78 -10.36 5.29 7.06
C LEU A 78 -10.23 5.30 8.60
N LEU A 79 -10.54 4.18 9.26
CA LEU A 79 -10.36 4.05 10.71
C LEU A 79 -8.89 4.22 11.11
N GLY A 80 -7.97 3.61 10.36
CA GLY A 80 -6.53 3.80 10.57
C GLY A 80 -6.11 5.26 10.45
N LEU A 81 -6.56 5.95 9.39
CA LEU A 81 -6.29 7.38 9.21
C LEU A 81 -6.81 8.21 10.39
N SER A 82 -8.04 7.94 10.85
CA SER A 82 -8.60 8.61 12.03
C SER A 82 -7.78 8.36 13.29
N LEU A 83 -7.33 7.12 13.53
CA LEU A 83 -6.51 6.77 14.69
C LEU A 83 -5.15 7.50 14.66
N VAL A 84 -4.49 7.58 13.50
CA VAL A 84 -3.22 8.30 13.38
C VAL A 84 -3.41 9.79 13.64
N LEU A 85 -4.49 10.40 13.12
CA LEU A 85 -4.81 11.81 13.35
C LEU A 85 -5.10 12.11 14.83
N ILE A 86 -5.92 11.28 15.50
CA ILE A 86 -6.24 11.43 16.93
C ILE A 86 -5.00 11.23 17.80
N SER A 87 -4.10 10.31 17.40
CA SER A 87 -2.87 10.06 18.14
C SER A 87 -1.85 11.20 18.09
N GLY A 88 -2.06 12.21 17.24
CA GLY A 88 -1.16 13.35 17.08
C GLY A 88 0.16 13.01 16.42
N VAL A 89 0.32 11.79 15.90
CA VAL A 89 1.51 11.35 15.15
C VAL A 89 1.55 11.99 13.75
N LEU A 90 0.37 12.28 13.18
CA LEU A 90 0.22 12.97 11.90
C LEU A 90 -0.79 14.10 12.06
N THR A 91 -0.49 15.25 11.49
CA THR A 91 -1.42 16.38 11.44
C THR A 91 -2.28 16.34 10.17
N PHE A 92 -3.45 16.94 10.23
CA PHE A 92 -4.32 17.05 9.04
C PHE A 92 -3.65 17.85 7.91
N GLY A 93 -2.79 18.82 8.24
CA GLY A 93 -2.02 19.58 7.25
C GLY A 93 -1.02 18.70 6.48
N GLU A 94 -0.35 17.76 7.16
CA GLU A 94 0.56 16.81 6.52
C GLU A 94 -0.18 15.85 5.58
N VAL A 95 -1.39 15.41 5.94
CA VAL A 95 -2.25 14.59 5.06
C VAL A 95 -2.64 15.36 3.79
N LEU A 96 -2.99 16.64 3.92
CA LEU A 96 -3.31 17.48 2.76
C LEU A 96 -2.08 17.80 1.90
N ALA A 97 -0.90 17.88 2.51
CA ALA A 97 0.35 18.15 1.81
C ALA A 97 0.85 16.96 0.97
N GLU A 98 0.34 15.74 1.21
CA GLU A 98 0.74 14.52 0.51
C GLU A 98 0.19 14.45 -0.93
N LYS A 99 0.83 15.21 -1.83
CA LYS A 99 0.38 15.37 -3.22
C LYS A 99 0.32 14.06 -4.01
N ALA A 100 1.15 13.07 -3.69
CA ALA A 100 1.18 11.80 -4.44
C ALA A 100 -0.11 11.00 -4.24
N ALA A 101 -0.63 10.97 -3.00
CA ALA A 101 -1.89 10.32 -2.67
C ALA A 101 -3.07 11.01 -3.40
N TRP A 102 -3.14 12.34 -3.34
CA TRP A 102 -4.19 13.12 -4.02
C TRP A 102 -4.12 12.98 -5.54
N ASN A 103 -2.94 13.02 -6.13
CA ASN A 103 -2.76 12.83 -7.56
C ASN A 103 -3.27 11.46 -8.01
N THR A 104 -2.90 10.41 -7.28
CA THR A 104 -3.34 9.04 -7.59
C THR A 104 -4.86 8.90 -7.45
N LEU A 105 -5.46 9.47 -6.39
CA LEU A 105 -6.91 9.46 -6.19
C LEU A 105 -7.67 10.14 -7.34
N VAL A 106 -7.24 11.33 -7.74
CA VAL A 106 -7.89 12.11 -8.80
C VAL A 106 -7.72 11.44 -10.16
N TRP A 107 -6.50 11.03 -10.51
CA TRP A 107 -6.25 10.36 -11.79
C TRP A 107 -6.96 9.00 -11.88
N PHE A 108 -6.90 8.18 -10.82
CA PHE A 108 -7.53 6.88 -10.80
C PHE A 108 -9.06 6.99 -10.87
N SER A 109 -9.66 7.94 -10.15
CA SER A 109 -11.11 8.17 -10.22
C SER A 109 -11.58 8.59 -11.62
N ALA A 110 -10.82 9.45 -12.31
CA ALA A 110 -11.11 9.82 -13.69
C ALA A 110 -11.03 8.62 -14.66
N LEU A 111 -10.01 7.77 -14.52
CA LEU A 111 -9.85 6.55 -15.33
C LEU A 111 -10.99 5.55 -15.08
N VAL A 112 -11.35 5.30 -13.82
CA VAL A 112 -12.47 4.41 -13.47
C VAL A 112 -13.78 4.95 -14.03
N MET A 113 -14.01 6.27 -13.97
CA MET A 113 -15.18 6.91 -14.57
C MET A 113 -15.22 6.70 -16.09
N MET A 114 -14.11 6.91 -16.79
CA MET A 114 -14.02 6.70 -18.23
C MET A 114 -14.28 5.25 -18.62
N ALA A 115 -13.67 4.29 -17.92
CA ALA A 115 -13.91 2.87 -18.13
C ALA A 115 -15.40 2.50 -17.89
N THR A 116 -16.01 3.08 -16.85
CA THR A 116 -17.43 2.86 -16.55
C THR A 116 -18.34 3.39 -17.66
N LEU A 117 -18.05 4.58 -18.20
CA LEU A 117 -18.80 5.16 -19.31
C LEU A 117 -18.66 4.33 -20.59
N LEU A 118 -17.44 3.85 -20.87
CA LEU A 118 -17.15 3.03 -22.04
C LEU A 118 -17.91 1.68 -21.99
N GLY A 119 -17.99 1.08 -20.80
CA GLY A 119 -18.82 -0.11 -20.56
C GLY A 119 -20.32 0.19 -20.72
N LYS A 120 -20.82 1.32 -20.18
CA LYS A 120 -22.23 1.72 -20.32
C LYS A 120 -22.64 2.01 -21.76
N LEU A 121 -21.74 2.56 -22.57
CA LEU A 121 -21.97 2.85 -23.99
C LEU A 121 -21.89 1.60 -24.88
N GLY A 122 -21.59 0.42 -24.31
CA GLY A 122 -21.54 -0.84 -25.03
C GLY A 122 -20.35 -0.96 -25.98
N VAL A 123 -19.37 -0.05 -25.92
CA VAL A 123 -18.17 -0.09 -26.78
C VAL A 123 -17.38 -1.39 -26.54
N THR A 124 -17.37 -1.87 -25.29
CA THR A 124 -16.77 -3.16 -24.92
C THR A 124 -17.52 -4.36 -25.51
N GLN A 125 -18.85 -4.30 -25.62
CA GLN A 125 -19.63 -5.33 -26.32
C GLN A 125 -19.42 -5.25 -27.83
N PHE A 126 -19.45 -4.04 -28.40
CA PHE A 126 -19.24 -3.82 -29.83
C PHE A 126 -17.88 -4.33 -30.31
N LEU A 127 -16.81 -4.10 -29.55
CA LEU A 127 -15.48 -4.62 -29.84
C LEU A 127 -15.32 -6.12 -29.56
N ALA A 128 -16.17 -6.71 -28.71
CA ALA A 128 -16.14 -8.14 -28.41
C ALA A 128 -16.92 -8.97 -29.45
N GLU A 129 -17.89 -8.37 -30.13
CA GLU A 129 -18.66 -8.99 -31.22
C GLU A 129 -18.00 -8.83 -32.61
N ALA A 130 -17.03 -7.90 -32.75
CA ALA A 130 -16.23 -7.69 -33.96
C ALA A 130 -14.98 -8.58 -33.99
#